data_AF-A0A182YK46-F1
#
_entry.id   AF-A0A182YK46-F1
#
_cell.length_a   1.000
_cell.length_b   1.000
_cell.length_c   1.000
_cell.angle_alpha   90.00
_cell.angle_beta   90.00
_cell.angle_gamma   90.00
#
_symmetry.space_group_name_H-M   'P 1'
#
loop_
_entity.id
_entity.type
_entity.pdbx_description
1 polymer ?
#
loop_
_entity_poly.entity_id
_entity_poly.type
_entity_poly.pdbx_seq_one_letter_code
_entity_poly.pdbx_strand_id
1 'polypeptide(L)' 'MDSRGRHVIVCDNGTGFVKCGYAGSNFPAHIFPSMVGRPIIRAVNKIGDIEVKKNVSRDFVPEYRSRQ' A
#
# COMPACT_ATOMS: atom_id res chain seq x y z
N MET A 1 -9.93 20.67 4.32
CA MET A 1 -10.57 20.51 3.00
C MET A 1 -9.91 21.47 2.02
N ASP A 2 -9.92 21.16 0.73
CA ASP A 2 -9.51 22.14 -0.27
C ASP A 2 -10.61 23.21 -0.51
N SER A 3 -10.35 24.17 -1.39
CA SER A 3 -11.30 25.25 -1.72
C SER A 3 -12.61 24.76 -2.37
N ARG A 4 -12.71 23.48 -2.73
CA ARG A 4 -13.89 22.84 -3.32
C ARG A 4 -14.58 21.89 -2.34
N GLY A 5 -14.20 21.91 -1.05
CA GLY A 5 -14.81 21.07 -0.02
C GLY A 5 -14.35 19.61 -0.03
N ARG A 6 -13.30 19.25 -0.78
CA ARG A 6 -12.83 17.85 -0.86
C ARG A 6 -11.92 17.52 0.31
N HIS A 7 -11.99 16.28 0.77
CA HIS A 7 -11.02 15.73 1.71
C HIS A 7 -9.66 15.61 1.04
N VAL A 8 -8.64 16.14 1.71
CA VAL A 8 -7.26 16.13 1.22
C VAL A 8 -6.55 14.95 1.86
N ILE A 9 -5.93 14.11 1.04
CA ILE A 9 -5.07 13.01 1.49
C ILE A 9 -3.62 13.50 1.45
N VAL A 10 -2.87 13.18 2.50
CA VAL A 10 -1.43 13.40 2.59
C VAL A 10 -0.75 12.04 2.57
N CYS A 11 0.28 11.90 1.74
CA CYS A 11 1.11 10.71 1.64
C CYS A 11 2.58 11.10 1.78
N ASP A 12 3.24 10.58 2.82
CA ASP A 12 4.69 10.67 3.02
C ASP A 12 5.33 9.35 2.57
N ASN A 13 6.12 9.41 1.48
CA ASN A 13 6.75 8.25 0.86
C ASN A 13 8.16 8.04 1.41
N GLY A 14 8.27 7.64 2.67
CA GLY A 14 9.54 7.24 3.26
C GLY A 14 10.11 5.99 2.58
N THR A 15 11.43 5.80 2.58
CA THR A 15 12.09 4.65 1.95
C THR A 15 11.82 3.33 2.67
N GLY A 16 11.55 3.35 3.98
CA GLY A 16 11.16 2.18 4.76
C GLY A 16 9.64 1.96 4.79
N PHE A 17 8.88 3.02 5.03
CA PHE A 17 7.43 2.98 5.19
C PHE A 17 6.77 4.19 4.53
N VAL A 18 5.62 3.96 3.91
CA VAL A 18 4.67 4.99 3.52
C VAL A 18 3.76 5.26 4.70
N LYS A 19 3.50 6.54 4.97
CA LYS A 19 2.47 6.98 5.92
C LYS A 19 1.45 7.80 5.17
N CYS A 20 0.16 7.54 5.36
CA CYS A 20 -0.88 8.35 4.74
C CYS A 20 -2.08 8.57 5.65
N GLY A 21 -2.81 9.66 5.39
CA GLY A 21 -3.98 10.05 6.18
C GLY A 21 -4.61 11.33 5.65
N TYR A 22 -5.59 11.85 6.38
CA TYR A 22 -6.28 13.08 6.01
C TYR A 22 -5.51 14.31 6.49
N ALA A 23 -5.49 15.36 5.67
CA ALA A 23 -4.91 16.63 6.06
C ALA A 23 -5.62 17.20 7.30
N GLY A 24 -4.84 17.60 8.30
CA GLY A 24 -5.34 18.12 9.58
C GLY A 24 -5.54 17.07 10.67
N SER A 25 -5.33 15.77 10.38
CA SER A 25 -5.28 14.74 11.42
C SER A 25 -3.95 14.75 12.17
N ASN A 26 -3.98 14.46 13.47
CA ASN A 26 -2.78 14.44 14.33
C ASN A 26 -1.90 13.20 14.11
N PHE A 27 -2.45 12.12 13.56
CA PHE A 27 -1.75 10.85 13.33
C PHE A 27 -2.06 10.29 11.93
N PRO A 28 -1.12 9.55 11.30
CA PRO A 28 -1.39 8.87 10.03
C PRO A 28 -2.48 7.82 10.21
N ALA A 29 -3.43 7.76 9.27
CA ALA A 29 -4.48 6.74 9.28
C ALA A 29 -3.94 5.36 8.87
N HIS A 30 -2.91 5.33 8.03
CA HIS A 30 -2.28 4.11 7.55
C HIS A 30 -0.75 4.24 7.54
N ILE A 31 -0.07 3.14 7.88
CA ILE A 31 1.38 2.98 7.73
C ILE A 31 1.61 1.61 7.10
N PHE A 32 2.35 1.56 6.00
CA PHE A 32 2.67 0.30 5.33
C PHE A 32 4.11 0.32 4.77
N PRO A 33 4.77 -0.84 4.63
CA PRO A 33 6.13 -0.90 4.08
C PRO A 33 6.20 -0.32 2.66
N SER A 34 7.26 0.42 2.37
CA SER A 34 7.53 0.98 1.04
C SER A 34 8.13 -0.08 0.10
N MET A 35 7.46 -1.22 -0.03
CA MET A 35 7.95 -2.38 -0.76
C MET A 35 6.93 -2.86 -1.79
N VAL A 36 7.43 -3.30 -2.94
CA VAL A 36 6.63 -4.00 -3.96
C VAL A 36 7.29 -5.34 -4.22
N GLY A 37 6.54 -6.42 -3.99
CA GLY A 37 6.99 -7.77 -4.35
C GLY A 37 6.89 -8.00 -5.85
N ARG A 38 7.89 -8.64 -6.45
CA ARG A 38 7.79 -9.22 -7.80
C ARG A 38 7.78 -10.74 -7.65
N PRO A 39 6.73 -11.44 -8.11
CA PRO A 39 6.74 -12.89 -8.13
C PRO A 39 7.94 -13.42 -8.91
N ILE A 40 8.76 -14.26 -8.28
CA ILE A 40 9.85 -14.99 -8.93
C ILE A 40 9.36 -16.43 -9.10
N ILE A 41 8.71 -16.72 -10.23
CA ILE A 41 8.28 -18.08 -10.57
C ILE A 41 9.40 -18.73 -11.38
N ARG A 42 9.98 -19.82 -10.84
CA ARG A 42 11.05 -20.60 -11.51
C ARG A 42 10.56 -21.90 -12.18
N ALA A 43 9.27 -22.26 -12.05
CA ALA A 43 8.72 -23.46 -12.67
C ALA A 43 7.34 -23.20 -13.30
N VAL A 44 7.25 -23.61 -14.56
CA VAL A 44 6.12 -23.76 -15.49
C VAL A 44 4.77 -23.17 -15.06
N ASN A 45 4.31 -22.24 -15.89
CA ASN A 45 2.99 -21.60 -15.88
C ASN A 45 1.84 -22.61 -15.72
N LYS A 46 1.38 -22.83 -14.48
CA LYS A 46 -0.03 -23.06 -14.07
C LYS A 46 -0.07 -23.62 -12.66
N ILE A 47 -0.71 -22.90 -11.75
CA ILE A 47 -1.34 -23.48 -10.56
C ILE A 47 -2.84 -23.52 -10.90
N GLY A 48 -3.30 -24.61 -11.50
CA GLY A 48 -4.67 -24.73 -12.01
C GLY A 48 -5.01 -23.75 -13.15
N ASP A 49 -6.19 -23.11 -13.08
CA ASP A 49 -6.70 -22.15 -14.08
C ASP A 49 -6.36 -20.68 -13.78
N ILE A 50 -5.52 -20.40 -12.77
CA ILE A 50 -5.21 -19.04 -12.35
C ILE A 50 -3.98 -18.52 -13.11
N GLU A 51 -4.21 -17.54 -13.98
CA GLU A 51 -3.14 -16.81 -14.66
C GLU A 51 -2.44 -15.86 -13.67
N VAL A 52 -1.14 -16.08 -13.42
CA VAL A 52 -0.38 -15.22 -12.50
C VAL A 52 -0.14 -13.87 -13.18
N LYS A 53 -0.94 -12.87 -12.80
CA LYS A 53 -0.72 -11.48 -13.24
C LYS A 53 0.66 -11.01 -12.78
N LYS A 54 1.47 -10.58 -13.75
CA LYS A 54 2.88 -10.16 -13.59
C LYS A 54 3.09 -8.97 -12.64
N ASN A 55 2.01 -8.32 -12.22
CA ASN A 55 2.00 -7.17 -11.33
C ASN A 55 1.22 -7.53 -10.06
N VAL A 56 1.89 -8.02 -9.03
CA VAL A 56 1.35 -7.96 -7.67
C VAL A 56 1.49 -6.51 -7.23
N SER A 57 0.53 -5.68 -7.62
CA SER A 57 0.42 -4.34 -7.06
C SER A 57 -0.05 -4.51 -5.62
N ARG A 58 0.90 -4.28 -4.70
CA ARG A 58 0.71 -3.82 -3.32
C ARG A 58 -0.43 -4.52 -2.59
N ASP A 59 -0.10 -5.53 -1.80
CA ASP A 59 -0.70 -5.81 -0.49
C ASP A 59 -0.10 -7.09 0.08
N PHE A 60 1.22 -7.12 0.27
CA PHE A 60 1.71 -7.82 1.45
C PHE A 60 1.65 -6.76 2.54
N VAL A 61 0.53 -6.69 3.25
CA VAL A 61 0.34 -5.83 4.42
C VAL A 61 0.67 -6.71 5.63
N PRO A 62 1.91 -6.69 6.17
CA PRO A 62 2.13 -7.27 7.49
C PRO A 62 1.37 -6.36 8.44
N GLU A 63 0.29 -6.90 9.02
CA GLU A 63 -0.49 -6.41 10.15
C GLU A 63 -0.57 -4.88 10.31
N TYR A 64 -1.72 -4.35 9.94
CA TYR A 64 -2.11 -2.96 10.09
C TYR A 64 -1.95 -2.51 11.55
N ARG A 65 -0.87 -1.78 11.87
CA ARG A 65 -0.67 -1.22 13.21
C ARG A 65 -1.28 0.18 13.26
N SER A 66 -2.61 0.24 13.44
CA SER A 66 -3.26 1.47 13.90
C SER A 66 -2.76 1.74 15.31
N ARG A 67 -1.79 2.64 15.48
CA ARG A 67 -1.54 3.19 16.82
C ARG A 67 -2.63 4.22 17.09
N GLN A 68 -3.49 3.91 18.06
CA GLN A 68 -4.25 4.91 18.81
C GLN A 68 -3.29 5.91 19.46
#